data_AF-A0A1W2A076-F1
#
_entry.id   AF-A0A1W2A076-F1
#
_cell.length_a   1.000
_cell.length_b   1.000
_cell.length_c   1.000
_cell.angle_alpha   90.00
_cell.angle_beta   90.00
_cell.angle_gamma   90.00
#
_symmetry.space_group_name_H-M   'P 1'
#
loop_
_entity.id
_entity.type
_entity.pdbx_description
1 polymer ?
#
loop_
_entity_poly.entity_id
_entity_poly.type
_entity_poly.pdbx_seq_one_letter_code
_entity_poly.pdbx_strand_id
1 'polypeptide(L)'
;MRNFIKALYADLLHRIDVVVADINSIQHHDDIKDRFITDTLKQFADIRDVLQDAFDTGVLEYDEFTGNNLYLFNKANREFNAIHSYRYLAIKNYKKPEIFFFRLITQIYNEHRINALPPIVSTISNHDYYYWAVPYFEIIALPSGEENSLLNLPDMYHEIGHLMHSMFRGGSSEQSAKIIDKYFASEIVRVEDEGLGEHFKGPLEDARHLWAASWLEEFSCDLVGTYMTGGAYAWTNLKLLSTGHGSSKIFESSESHPADEARMEIILMMLEKLGLDAEKAKVERSWKSFLKDTEVFRPSIHKMIFPKKLLQQIVDEFFEFYQNADLASYTELSALGQGSISEILNEAWATAQADPLQYFAYETGKILDIRDSFGLKDNVAEVA
;
A
#
# COMPACT_ATOMS: atom_id res chain seq x y z
N MET A 1 2.44 33.83 -26.95
CA MET A 1 2.75 32.64 -26.13
C MET A 1 3.50 33.02 -24.86
N ARG A 2 4.55 33.84 -24.93
CA ARG A 2 5.32 34.34 -23.78
C ARG A 2 4.50 34.78 -22.55
N ASN A 3 3.59 35.76 -22.71
CA ASN A 3 2.81 36.29 -21.59
C ASN A 3 1.91 35.22 -20.94
N PHE A 4 1.45 34.24 -21.72
CA PHE A 4 0.69 33.12 -21.20
C PHE A 4 1.55 32.22 -20.31
N ILE A 5 2.78 31.87 -20.73
CA ILE A 5 3.70 31.08 -19.90
C ILE A 5 4.07 31.83 -18.62
N LYS A 6 4.35 33.14 -18.69
CA LYS A 6 4.58 33.95 -17.49
C LYS A 6 3.40 33.92 -16.53
N ALA A 7 2.18 34.00 -17.06
CA ALA A 7 0.98 33.91 -16.23
C ALA A 7 0.86 32.55 -15.52
N LEU A 8 1.22 31.44 -16.20
CA LEU A 8 1.26 30.11 -15.59
C LEU A 8 2.28 30.01 -14.44
N TYR A 9 3.50 30.53 -14.64
CA TYR A 9 4.53 30.56 -13.59
C TYR A 9 4.08 31.41 -12.40
N ALA A 10 3.51 32.60 -12.66
CA ALA A 10 3.03 33.49 -11.61
C ALA A 10 1.85 32.89 -10.82
N ASP A 11 0.92 32.22 -11.49
CA ASP A 11 -0.18 31.50 -10.85
C ASP A 11 0.33 30.39 -9.92
N LEU A 12 1.27 29.56 -10.40
CA LEU A 12 1.82 28.47 -9.61
C LEU A 12 2.64 28.96 -8.41
N LEU A 13 3.45 30.02 -8.58
CA LEU A 13 4.13 30.69 -7.46
C LEU A 13 3.13 31.18 -6.41
N HIS A 14 2.05 31.84 -6.84
CA HIS A 14 1.01 32.30 -5.93
C HIS A 14 0.35 31.14 -5.17
N ARG A 15 0.02 30.04 -5.85
CA ARG A 15 -0.54 28.84 -5.22
C ARG A 15 0.40 28.21 -4.20
N ILE A 16 1.71 28.17 -4.50
CA ILE A 16 2.75 27.72 -3.55
C ILE A 16 2.75 28.62 -2.32
N ASP A 17 2.83 29.94 -2.51
CA ASP A 17 2.88 30.89 -1.40
C ASP A 17 1.63 30.80 -0.50
N VAL A 18 0.44 30.58 -1.09
CA VAL A 18 -0.81 30.36 -0.33
C VAL A 18 -0.73 29.08 0.51
N VAL A 19 -0.31 27.95 -0.07
CA VAL A 19 -0.19 26.67 0.64
C VAL A 19 0.85 26.74 1.75
N VAL A 20 2.01 27.35 1.48
CA VAL A 20 3.08 27.53 2.47
C VAL A 20 2.62 28.43 3.63
N ALA A 21 1.95 29.54 3.33
CA ALA A 21 1.40 30.42 4.36
C ALA A 21 0.38 29.68 5.24
N ASP A 22 -0.46 28.85 4.62
CA ASP A 22 -1.46 28.07 5.34
C ASP A 22 -0.82 27.00 6.24
N ILE A 23 0.17 26.23 5.75
CA ILE A 23 0.94 25.29 6.57
C ILE A 23 1.53 26.03 7.79
N ASN A 24 2.23 27.14 7.58
CA ASN A 24 2.86 27.90 8.66
C ASN A 24 1.86 28.50 9.67
N SER A 25 0.58 28.63 9.30
CA SER A 25 -0.47 29.15 10.19
C SER A 25 -1.06 28.09 11.13
N ILE A 26 -0.84 26.80 10.83
CA ILE A 26 -1.37 25.68 11.61
C ILE A 26 -0.46 25.40 12.80
N GLN A 27 -1.04 25.23 13.99
CA GLN A 27 -0.32 24.64 15.11
C GLN A 27 -0.14 23.14 14.86
N HIS A 28 1.06 22.74 14.44
CA HIS A 28 1.37 21.34 14.16
C HIS A 28 1.59 20.53 15.44
N HIS A 29 1.16 19.27 15.40
CA HIS A 29 1.47 18.28 16.43
C HIS A 29 2.95 17.88 16.36
N ASP A 30 3.56 17.60 17.52
CA ASP A 30 5.00 17.31 17.61
C ASP A 30 5.41 16.05 16.82
N ASP A 31 4.49 15.09 16.65
CA ASP A 31 4.71 13.85 15.90
C ASP A 31 5.14 14.08 14.43
N ILE A 32 4.72 15.19 13.81
CA ILE A 32 4.97 15.46 12.38
C ILE A 32 5.83 16.70 12.14
N LYS A 33 6.02 17.53 13.17
CA LYS A 33 6.53 18.90 13.05
C LYS A 33 7.93 18.98 12.47
N ASP A 34 8.86 18.17 12.96
CA ASP A 34 10.28 18.39 12.64
C ASP A 34 10.69 17.77 11.29
N ARG A 35 10.19 16.58 10.97
CA ARG A 35 10.50 15.90 9.69
C ARG A 35 9.48 16.25 8.61
N PHE A 36 8.22 15.89 8.82
CA PHE A 36 7.25 15.88 7.74
C PHE A 36 6.90 17.29 7.25
N ILE A 37 6.71 18.25 8.17
CA ILE A 37 6.44 19.64 7.80
C ILE A 37 7.67 20.28 7.15
N THR A 38 8.85 20.17 7.77
CA THR A 38 10.09 20.75 7.24
C THR A 38 10.39 20.25 5.83
N ASP A 39 10.29 18.94 5.59
CA ASP A 39 10.53 18.36 4.26
C ASP A 39 9.45 18.79 3.25
N THR A 40 8.21 18.99 3.68
CA THR A 40 7.14 19.50 2.80
C THR A 40 7.41 20.94 2.40
N LEU A 41 7.75 21.80 3.35
CA LEU A 41 8.08 23.21 3.10
C LEU A 41 9.32 23.34 2.21
N LYS A 42 10.33 22.49 2.42
CA LYS A 42 11.51 22.43 1.57
C LYS A 42 11.16 22.06 0.13
N GLN A 43 10.34 21.03 -0.08
CA GLN A 43 9.92 20.64 -1.44
C GLN A 43 9.14 21.75 -2.14
N PHE A 44 8.27 22.48 -1.43
CA PHE A 44 7.61 23.67 -2.00
C PHE A 44 8.61 24.79 -2.32
N ALA A 45 9.61 25.02 -1.46
CA ALA A 45 10.66 25.99 -1.72
C ALA A 45 11.48 25.62 -2.96
N ASP A 46 11.86 24.36 -3.13
CA ASP A 46 12.62 23.88 -4.29
C ASP A 46 11.85 24.14 -5.61
N ILE A 47 10.53 23.89 -5.64
CA ILE A 47 9.69 24.20 -6.80
C ILE A 47 9.61 25.72 -7.02
N ARG A 48 9.42 26.47 -5.93
CA ARG A 48 9.31 27.93 -5.97
C ARG A 48 10.58 28.56 -6.54
N ASP A 49 11.75 28.09 -6.11
CA ASP A 49 13.05 28.60 -6.53
C ASP A 49 13.28 28.37 -8.02
N VAL A 50 12.91 27.19 -8.55
CA VAL A 50 12.98 26.91 -10.01
C VAL A 50 12.09 27.88 -10.81
N LEU A 51 10.89 28.17 -10.33
CA LEU A 51 9.96 29.08 -11.02
C LEU A 51 10.40 30.54 -10.91
N GLN A 52 10.92 30.94 -9.75
CA GLN A 52 11.40 32.30 -9.51
C GLN A 52 12.69 32.60 -10.29
N ASP A 53 13.62 31.66 -10.36
CA ASP A 53 14.84 31.78 -11.16
C ASP A 53 14.54 32.05 -12.64
N ALA A 54 13.47 31.46 -13.18
CA ALA A 54 13.04 31.74 -14.56
C ALA A 54 12.58 33.20 -14.76
N PHE A 55 11.99 33.84 -13.75
CA PHE A 55 11.70 35.27 -13.78
C PHE A 55 12.97 36.10 -13.63
N ASP A 56 13.81 35.76 -12.65
CA ASP A 56 14.98 36.55 -12.26
C ASP A 56 16.06 36.57 -13.34
N THR A 57 16.26 35.46 -14.04
CA THR A 57 17.18 35.35 -15.18
C THR A 57 16.64 35.99 -16.47
N GLY A 58 15.34 36.29 -16.51
CA GLY A 58 14.67 36.79 -17.71
C GLY A 58 14.53 35.74 -18.83
N VAL A 59 14.76 34.44 -18.56
CA VAL A 59 14.65 33.39 -19.60
C VAL A 59 13.25 33.31 -20.21
N LEU A 60 12.23 33.75 -19.46
CA LEU A 60 10.85 33.86 -19.93
C LEU A 60 10.64 35.00 -20.94
N GLU A 61 11.64 35.85 -21.22
CA GLU A 61 11.52 36.93 -22.21
C GLU A 61 11.76 36.48 -23.65
N TYR A 62 12.44 35.34 -23.83
CA TYR A 62 12.93 34.84 -25.12
C TYR A 62 11.97 33.80 -25.70
N ASP A 63 11.50 34.02 -26.93
CA ASP A 63 10.53 33.13 -27.58
C ASP A 63 11.15 31.76 -27.91
N GLU A 64 12.46 31.70 -28.14
CA GLU A 64 13.24 30.50 -28.45
C GLU A 64 13.18 29.45 -27.32
N PHE A 65 12.96 29.86 -26.07
CA PHE A 65 12.86 28.97 -24.91
C PHE A 65 11.42 28.60 -24.53
N THR A 66 10.42 29.02 -25.31
CA THR A 66 8.99 28.76 -25.05
C THR A 66 8.69 27.28 -24.75
N GLY A 67 9.23 26.35 -25.56
CA GLY A 67 9.02 24.91 -25.37
C GLY A 67 9.64 24.38 -24.07
N ASN A 68 10.87 24.80 -23.77
CA ASN A 68 11.58 24.40 -22.55
C ASN A 68 10.88 24.95 -21.30
N ASN A 69 10.45 26.22 -21.33
CA ASN A 69 9.74 26.85 -20.22
C ASN A 69 8.38 26.19 -19.96
N LEU A 70 7.66 25.77 -21.01
CA LEU A 70 6.41 25.03 -20.85
C LEU A 70 6.65 23.62 -20.26
N TYR A 71 7.71 22.93 -20.69
CA TYR A 71 8.10 21.65 -20.11
C TYR A 71 8.44 21.77 -18.62
N LEU A 72 9.27 22.77 -18.25
CA LEU A 72 9.63 23.05 -16.86
C LEU A 72 8.40 23.38 -16.00
N PHE A 73 7.49 24.21 -16.51
CA PHE A 73 6.22 24.48 -15.84
C PHE A 73 5.42 23.19 -15.60
N ASN A 74 5.24 22.35 -16.63
CA ASN A 74 4.48 21.12 -16.50
C ASN A 74 5.13 20.14 -15.52
N LYS A 75 6.46 20.11 -15.42
CA LYS A 75 7.17 19.35 -14.39
C LYS A 75 6.88 19.92 -13.00
N ALA A 76 7.12 21.21 -12.78
CA ALA A 76 6.88 21.90 -11.51
C ALA A 76 5.41 21.79 -11.04
N ASN A 77 4.45 21.96 -11.95
CA ASN A 77 3.01 21.85 -11.63
C ASN A 77 2.62 20.41 -11.25
N ARG A 78 3.21 19.40 -11.90
CA ARG A 78 2.98 17.99 -11.50
C ARG A 78 3.55 17.69 -10.12
N GLU A 79 4.77 18.15 -9.85
CA GLU A 79 5.41 18.00 -8.53
C GLU A 79 4.60 18.74 -7.45
N PHE A 80 4.17 19.98 -7.72
CA PHE A 80 3.28 20.73 -6.83
C PHE A 80 1.99 19.97 -6.54
N ASN A 81 1.30 19.49 -7.58
CA ASN A 81 0.04 18.76 -7.40
C ASN A 81 0.24 17.47 -6.61
N ALA A 82 1.35 16.76 -6.78
CA ALA A 82 1.67 15.58 -6.00
C ALA A 82 1.89 15.95 -4.51
N ILE A 83 2.77 16.90 -4.21
CA ILE A 83 3.01 17.34 -2.82
C ILE A 83 1.72 17.86 -2.18
N HIS A 84 0.92 18.61 -2.93
CA HIS A 84 -0.36 19.15 -2.48
C HIS A 84 -1.36 18.03 -2.14
N SER A 85 -1.57 17.08 -3.05
CA SER A 85 -2.55 16.00 -2.86
C SER A 85 -2.15 15.01 -1.78
N TYR A 86 -0.87 14.77 -1.58
CA TYR A 86 -0.40 13.76 -0.63
C TYR A 86 0.02 14.40 0.71
N ARG A 87 1.03 15.27 0.70
CA ARG A 87 1.62 15.80 1.94
C ARG A 87 0.77 16.90 2.57
N TYR A 88 0.36 17.90 1.80
CA TYR A 88 -0.42 19.01 2.35
C TYR A 88 -1.79 18.56 2.87
N LEU A 89 -2.48 17.66 2.16
CA LEU A 89 -3.73 17.09 2.67
C LEU A 89 -3.52 16.27 3.96
N ALA A 90 -2.44 15.48 4.07
CA ALA A 90 -2.12 14.78 5.32
C ALA A 90 -1.88 15.77 6.48
N ILE A 91 -1.14 16.87 6.24
CA ILE A 91 -0.91 17.92 7.25
C ILE A 91 -2.23 18.55 7.69
N LYS A 92 -3.13 18.85 6.75
CA LYS A 92 -4.43 19.46 7.03
C LYS A 92 -5.37 18.55 7.82
N ASN A 93 -5.27 17.25 7.59
CA ASN A 93 -6.13 16.28 8.24
C ASN A 93 -5.59 15.77 9.57
N TYR A 94 -4.31 16.02 9.90
CA TYR A 94 -3.66 15.50 11.10
C TYR A 94 -4.37 15.91 12.42
N LYS A 95 -5.25 15.03 12.89
CA LYS A 95 -6.11 15.19 14.08
C LYS A 95 -6.03 13.94 14.95
N LYS A 96 -7.05 13.70 15.79
CA LYS A 96 -7.10 12.54 16.70
C LYS A 96 -6.90 11.19 15.96
N PRO A 97 -7.52 10.92 14.79
CA PRO A 97 -7.29 9.66 14.07
C PRO A 97 -5.82 9.49 13.64
N GLU A 98 -5.20 10.52 13.08
CA GLU A 98 -3.79 10.45 12.66
C GLU A 98 -2.84 10.27 13.83
N ILE A 99 -3.12 10.87 14.99
CA ILE A 99 -2.34 10.63 16.21
C ILE A 99 -2.46 9.16 16.64
N PHE A 100 -3.67 8.60 16.62
CA PHE A 100 -3.88 7.17 16.89
C PHE A 100 -3.06 6.31 15.94
N PHE A 101 -3.16 6.55 14.63
CA PHE A 101 -2.44 5.76 13.65
C PHE A 101 -0.92 5.97 13.72
N PHE A 102 -0.44 7.16 14.05
CA PHE A 102 0.99 7.40 14.25
C PHE A 102 1.54 6.55 15.41
N ARG A 103 0.80 6.44 16.51
CA ARG A 103 1.18 5.57 17.62
C ARG A 103 1.10 4.09 17.23
N LEU A 104 0.03 3.70 16.54
CA LEU A 104 -0.17 2.33 16.04
C LEU A 104 0.96 1.90 15.11
N ILE A 105 1.26 2.67 14.07
CA ILE A 105 2.31 2.33 13.09
C ILE A 105 3.69 2.33 13.74
N THR A 106 3.94 3.22 14.71
CA THR A 106 5.18 3.23 15.48
C THR A 106 5.32 1.95 16.30
N GLN A 107 4.25 1.50 16.96
CA GLN A 107 4.25 0.22 17.68
C GLN A 107 4.51 -0.94 16.72
N ILE A 108 3.83 -1.00 15.57
CA ILE A 108 4.04 -2.05 14.56
C ILE A 108 5.50 -2.09 14.09
N TYR A 109 6.10 -0.94 13.77
CA TYR A 109 7.49 -0.87 13.34
C TYR A 109 8.44 -1.39 14.41
N ASN A 110 8.20 -1.06 15.68
CA ASN A 110 8.99 -1.55 16.80
C ASN A 110 8.82 -3.06 17.02
N GLU A 111 7.59 -3.56 17.01
CA GLU A 111 7.28 -4.99 17.16
C GLU A 111 7.98 -5.82 16.09
N HIS A 112 7.90 -5.40 14.83
CA HIS A 112 8.47 -6.13 13.71
C HIS A 112 9.95 -5.83 13.45
N ARG A 113 10.59 -4.99 14.27
CA ARG A 113 11.98 -4.55 14.12
C ARG A 113 12.26 -3.90 12.75
N ILE A 114 11.29 -3.17 12.22
CA ILE A 114 11.48 -2.40 10.99
C ILE A 114 12.39 -1.21 11.32
N ASN A 115 13.66 -1.29 10.90
CA ASN A 115 14.65 -0.24 11.11
C ASN A 115 14.51 0.89 10.08
N ALA A 116 13.33 1.50 10.03
CA ALA A 116 13.01 2.66 9.22
C ALA A 116 12.12 3.61 10.02
N LEU A 117 12.00 4.84 9.55
CA LEU A 117 11.06 5.77 10.13
C LEU A 117 9.64 5.38 9.74
N PRO A 118 8.69 5.30 10.68
CA PRO A 118 7.30 5.04 10.34
C PRO A 118 6.75 6.10 9.38
N PRO A 119 5.89 5.71 8.41
CA PRO A 119 5.22 6.64 7.52
C PRO A 119 4.21 7.49 8.29
N ILE A 120 3.77 8.58 7.66
CA ILE A 120 2.55 9.26 8.09
C ILE A 120 1.36 8.45 7.61
N VAL A 121 0.48 8.11 8.55
CA VAL A 121 -0.81 7.49 8.23
C VAL A 121 -1.87 8.58 8.28
N SER A 122 -2.68 8.72 7.23
CA SER A 122 -3.70 9.77 7.16
C SER A 122 -5.04 9.26 6.65
N THR A 123 -6.14 9.78 7.19
CA THR A 123 -7.49 9.35 6.81
C THR A 123 -8.01 10.03 5.54
N ILE A 124 -7.11 10.34 4.59
CA ILE A 124 -7.41 11.10 3.36
C ILE A 124 -7.89 10.23 2.20
N SER A 125 -8.00 8.91 2.42
CA SER A 125 -8.41 8.01 1.36
C SER A 125 -9.88 8.18 0.98
N ASN A 126 -10.20 7.85 -0.27
CA ASN A 126 -11.55 7.95 -0.84
C ASN A 126 -12.10 6.57 -1.20
N HIS A 127 -13.30 6.51 -1.80
CA HIS A 127 -13.96 5.23 -2.11
C HIS A 127 -13.22 4.40 -3.17
N ASP A 128 -12.47 5.04 -4.08
CA ASP A 128 -11.87 4.37 -5.24
C ASP A 128 -10.59 3.60 -4.87
N TYR A 129 -9.94 3.96 -3.76
CA TYR A 129 -8.76 3.30 -3.23
C TYR A 129 -8.96 3.14 -1.73
N TYR A 130 -9.20 1.92 -1.25
CA TYR A 130 -9.50 1.73 0.16
C TYR A 130 -8.28 2.11 1.01
N TYR A 131 -7.24 1.30 0.99
CA TYR A 131 -5.92 1.63 1.52
C TYR A 131 -4.97 1.84 0.34
N TRP A 132 -3.98 2.72 0.52
CA TRP A 132 -2.89 2.89 -0.44
C TRP A 132 -1.67 3.54 0.20
N ALA A 133 -0.50 3.24 -0.32
CA ALA A 133 0.76 3.85 0.06
C ALA A 133 1.35 4.68 -1.08
N VAL A 134 2.02 5.78 -0.72
CA VAL A 134 2.94 6.47 -1.63
C VAL A 134 4.31 6.51 -0.98
N PRO A 135 5.17 5.50 -1.23
CA PRO A 135 6.47 5.39 -0.57
C PRO A 135 7.35 6.62 -0.74
N TYR A 136 7.30 7.27 -1.91
CA TYR A 136 8.04 8.51 -2.18
C TYR A 136 7.70 9.63 -1.19
N PHE A 137 6.46 9.68 -0.69
CA PHE A 137 6.05 10.68 0.29
C PHE A 137 6.02 10.16 1.73
N GLU A 138 6.36 8.88 1.94
CA GLU A 138 6.27 8.20 3.24
C GLU A 138 4.86 8.27 3.82
N ILE A 139 3.83 8.06 2.98
CA ILE A 139 2.43 8.13 3.38
C ILE A 139 1.74 6.78 3.17
N ILE A 140 0.95 6.38 4.16
CA ILE A 140 -0.16 5.43 4.01
C ILE A 140 -1.44 6.22 4.18
N ALA A 141 -2.40 6.03 3.29
CA ALA A 141 -3.72 6.59 3.42
C ALA A 141 -4.76 5.49 3.54
N LEU A 142 -5.77 5.78 4.34
CA LEU A 142 -6.89 4.90 4.64
C LEU A 142 -8.16 5.74 4.82
N PRO A 143 -9.37 5.14 4.79
CA PRO A 143 -10.60 5.92 4.91
C PRO A 143 -10.82 6.46 6.32
N SER A 144 -11.60 7.53 6.43
CA SER A 144 -12.03 8.05 7.72
C SER A 144 -12.86 7.02 8.49
N GLY A 145 -12.58 6.86 9.79
CA GLY A 145 -13.33 5.98 10.68
C GLY A 145 -12.67 4.62 10.91
N GLU A 146 -11.65 4.26 10.15
CA GLU A 146 -10.88 3.01 10.31
C GLU A 146 -10.16 2.90 11.66
N GLU A 147 -9.91 4.01 12.35
CA GLU A 147 -9.43 4.01 13.73
C GLU A 147 -10.41 3.35 14.73
N ASN A 148 -11.60 2.98 14.24
CA ASN A 148 -12.66 2.28 14.96
C ASN A 148 -12.94 0.87 14.42
N SER A 149 -12.10 0.31 13.53
CA SER A 149 -12.29 -1.06 13.03
C SER A 149 -11.02 -1.89 13.10
N LEU A 150 -11.04 -3.04 13.77
CA LEU A 150 -9.90 -3.96 13.83
C LEU A 150 -9.84 -4.89 12.62
N LEU A 151 -10.97 -5.24 12.01
CA LEU A 151 -10.99 -6.24 10.91
C LEU A 151 -10.34 -5.74 9.61
N ASN A 152 -10.15 -4.44 9.46
CA ASN A 152 -9.55 -3.82 8.26
C ASN A 152 -8.06 -3.51 8.43
N LEU A 153 -7.60 -3.29 9.67
CA LEU A 153 -6.22 -2.90 9.95
C LEU A 153 -5.15 -3.86 9.44
N PRO A 154 -5.38 -5.19 9.25
CA PRO A 154 -4.38 -6.03 8.60
C PRO A 154 -3.96 -5.53 7.21
N ASP A 155 -4.82 -4.80 6.49
CA ASP A 155 -4.50 -4.23 5.17
C ASP A 155 -3.43 -3.13 5.27
N MET A 156 -3.29 -2.46 6.42
CA MET A 156 -2.18 -1.54 6.67
C MET A 156 -0.81 -2.23 6.55
N TYR A 157 -0.72 -3.53 6.84
CA TYR A 157 0.53 -4.28 6.68
C TYR A 157 0.86 -4.57 5.22
N HIS A 158 -0.16 -4.70 4.36
CA HIS A 158 0.05 -4.71 2.90
C HIS A 158 0.65 -3.38 2.44
N GLU A 159 0.14 -2.25 2.96
CA GLU A 159 0.67 -0.91 2.65
C GLU A 159 2.10 -0.68 3.17
N ILE A 160 2.44 -1.26 4.32
CA ILE A 160 3.84 -1.32 4.80
C ILE A 160 4.71 -2.08 3.78
N GLY A 161 4.14 -3.08 3.10
CA GLY A 161 4.80 -3.82 2.02
C GLY A 161 5.32 -2.93 0.90
N HIS A 162 4.54 -1.93 0.45
CA HIS A 162 5.00 -0.98 -0.57
C HIS A 162 6.20 -0.14 -0.09
N LEU A 163 6.16 0.30 1.17
CA LEU A 163 7.27 1.05 1.78
C LEU A 163 8.53 0.19 1.87
N MET A 164 8.39 -1.07 2.29
CA MET A 164 9.50 -2.02 2.39
C MET A 164 10.06 -2.38 1.02
N HIS A 165 9.19 -2.64 0.03
CA HIS A 165 9.61 -2.90 -1.34
C HIS A 165 10.43 -1.74 -1.90
N SER A 166 9.97 -0.50 -1.68
CA SER A 166 10.68 0.72 -2.08
C SER A 166 12.04 0.85 -1.36
N MET A 167 12.06 0.64 -0.03
CA MET A 167 13.26 0.72 0.81
C MET A 167 14.34 -0.28 0.37
N PHE A 168 13.95 -1.51 0.06
CA PHE A 168 14.86 -2.57 -0.40
C PHE A 168 15.01 -2.62 -1.92
N ARG A 169 14.38 -1.70 -2.66
CA ARG A 169 14.41 -1.63 -4.14
C ARG A 169 14.05 -2.97 -4.80
N GLY A 170 13.05 -3.66 -4.27
CA GLY A 170 12.60 -4.96 -4.74
C GLY A 170 13.54 -6.13 -4.42
N GLY A 171 14.48 -5.96 -3.48
CA GLY A 171 15.45 -7.00 -3.13
C GLY A 171 14.84 -8.33 -2.65
N SER A 172 13.60 -8.32 -2.13
CA SER A 172 12.89 -9.53 -1.69
C SER A 172 12.37 -10.41 -2.84
N SER A 173 12.54 -9.99 -4.09
CA SER A 173 12.03 -10.72 -5.27
C SER A 173 12.96 -10.60 -6.50
N GLU A 174 14.24 -10.23 -6.30
CA GLU A 174 15.19 -9.99 -7.39
C GLU A 174 15.46 -11.23 -8.24
N GLN A 175 15.59 -12.40 -7.62
CA GLN A 175 15.80 -13.66 -8.34
C GLN A 175 14.51 -14.14 -9.00
N SER A 176 13.38 -13.99 -8.30
CA SER A 176 12.05 -14.27 -8.82
C SER A 176 11.80 -13.48 -10.10
N ALA A 177 12.13 -12.18 -10.14
CA ALA A 177 11.98 -11.35 -11.33
C ALA A 177 12.71 -11.96 -12.56
N LYS A 178 13.94 -12.45 -12.37
CA LYS A 178 14.74 -13.09 -13.44
C LYS A 178 14.13 -14.43 -13.88
N ILE A 179 13.63 -15.22 -12.94
CA ILE A 179 13.01 -16.52 -13.22
C ILE A 179 11.69 -16.33 -13.97
N ILE A 180 10.87 -15.35 -13.55
CA ILE A 180 9.61 -14.98 -14.17
C ILE A 180 9.84 -14.50 -15.60
N ASP A 181 10.79 -13.59 -15.82
CA ASP A 181 11.12 -13.09 -17.16
C ASP A 181 11.52 -14.23 -18.11
N LYS A 182 12.39 -15.14 -17.62
CA LYS A 182 12.81 -16.32 -18.38
C LYS A 182 11.66 -17.27 -18.68
N TYR A 183 10.75 -17.47 -17.73
CA TYR A 183 9.56 -18.29 -17.91
C TYR A 183 8.70 -17.75 -19.05
N PHE A 184 8.33 -16.46 -19.00
CA PHE A 184 7.49 -15.87 -20.05
C PHE A 184 8.19 -15.82 -21.40
N ALA A 185 9.48 -15.50 -21.45
CA ALA A 185 10.25 -15.56 -22.70
C ALA A 185 10.20 -16.96 -23.32
N SER A 186 10.27 -18.01 -22.49
CA SER A 186 10.21 -19.41 -22.94
C SER A 186 8.80 -19.82 -23.37
N GLU A 187 7.77 -19.42 -22.62
CA GLU A 187 6.37 -19.71 -22.95
C GLU A 187 5.90 -19.02 -24.23
N ILE A 188 6.34 -17.77 -24.48
CA ILE A 188 6.04 -17.06 -25.73
C ILE A 188 6.58 -17.83 -26.93
N VAL A 189 7.85 -18.26 -26.87
CA VAL A 189 8.46 -19.09 -27.94
C VAL A 189 7.70 -20.41 -28.10
N ARG A 190 7.36 -21.07 -26.98
CA ARG A 190 6.64 -22.35 -27.00
C ARG A 190 5.28 -22.23 -27.70
N VAL A 191 4.48 -21.21 -27.38
CA VAL A 191 3.15 -21.05 -28.00
C VAL A 191 3.26 -20.67 -29.47
N GLU A 192 4.32 -19.97 -29.88
CA GLU A 192 4.60 -19.70 -31.30
C GLU A 192 4.94 -21.01 -32.05
N ASP A 193 5.87 -21.80 -31.51
CA ASP A 193 6.31 -23.07 -32.12
C ASP A 193 5.17 -24.11 -32.21
N GLU A 194 4.24 -24.09 -31.25
CA GLU A 194 3.04 -24.95 -31.24
C GLU A 194 1.91 -24.44 -32.16
N GLY A 195 2.09 -23.29 -32.82
CA GLY A 195 1.07 -22.69 -33.70
C GLY A 195 -0.11 -22.06 -32.95
N LEU A 196 0.06 -21.74 -31.66
CA LEU A 196 -0.93 -21.10 -30.80
C LEU A 196 -0.67 -19.60 -30.57
N GLY A 197 0.31 -19.04 -31.27
CA GLY A 197 0.77 -17.65 -31.10
C GLY A 197 -0.33 -16.60 -31.27
N GLU A 198 -1.25 -16.77 -32.23
CA GLU A 198 -2.36 -15.83 -32.46
C GLU A 198 -3.28 -15.65 -31.24
N HIS A 199 -3.35 -16.63 -30.34
CA HIS A 199 -4.28 -16.61 -29.20
C HIS A 199 -3.60 -16.26 -27.88
N PHE A 200 -2.35 -16.66 -27.70
CA PHE A 200 -1.69 -16.56 -26.39
C PHE A 200 -0.50 -15.62 -26.34
N LYS A 201 0.12 -15.25 -27.47
CA LYS A 201 1.33 -14.42 -27.47
C LYS A 201 1.09 -13.06 -26.82
N GLY A 202 0.09 -12.31 -27.29
CA GLY A 202 -0.23 -10.98 -26.75
C GLY A 202 -0.48 -10.99 -25.24
N PRO A 203 -1.41 -11.82 -24.73
CA PRO A 203 -1.62 -11.94 -23.29
C PRO A 203 -0.38 -12.35 -22.48
N LEU A 204 0.51 -13.18 -23.03
CA LEU A 204 1.78 -13.55 -22.36
C LEU A 204 2.80 -12.40 -22.37
N GLU A 205 2.87 -11.62 -23.44
CA GLU A 205 3.70 -10.41 -23.53
C GLU A 205 3.21 -9.34 -22.55
N ASP A 206 1.89 -9.12 -22.47
CA ASP A 206 1.26 -8.23 -21.51
C ASP A 206 1.52 -8.69 -20.07
N ALA A 207 1.28 -9.97 -19.78
CA ALA A 207 1.57 -10.54 -18.46
C ALA A 207 3.04 -10.38 -18.09
N ARG A 208 3.98 -10.68 -19.00
CA ARG A 208 5.42 -10.50 -18.78
C ARG A 208 5.76 -9.06 -18.40
N HIS A 209 5.15 -8.09 -19.09
CA HIS A 209 5.33 -6.67 -18.78
C HIS A 209 4.78 -6.33 -17.39
N LEU A 210 3.55 -6.74 -17.08
CA LEU A 210 2.89 -6.42 -15.81
C LEU A 210 3.54 -7.09 -14.60
N TRP A 211 4.05 -8.31 -14.75
CA TRP A 211 4.89 -8.96 -13.74
C TRP A 211 6.12 -8.12 -13.37
N ALA A 212 6.77 -7.50 -14.36
CA ALA A 212 7.92 -6.65 -14.13
C ALA A 212 7.55 -5.23 -13.65
N ALA A 213 6.38 -4.73 -14.03
CA ALA A 213 5.96 -3.36 -13.76
C ALA A 213 5.26 -3.17 -12.41
N SER A 214 4.44 -4.13 -11.97
CA SER A 214 3.56 -3.95 -10.80
C SER A 214 3.27 -5.24 -10.03
N TRP A 215 2.96 -6.36 -10.69
CA TRP A 215 2.41 -7.51 -9.97
C TRP A 215 3.38 -8.16 -8.98
N LEU A 216 4.69 -8.14 -9.26
CA LEU A 216 5.68 -8.68 -8.33
C LEU A 216 5.78 -7.88 -7.03
N GLU A 217 5.57 -6.56 -7.11
CA GLU A 217 5.46 -5.69 -5.94
C GLU A 217 4.21 -6.05 -5.14
N GLU A 218 3.04 -6.11 -5.77
CA GLU A 218 1.78 -6.48 -5.13
C GLU A 218 1.85 -7.83 -4.41
N PHE A 219 2.42 -8.86 -5.06
CA PHE A 219 2.64 -10.15 -4.40
C PHE A 219 3.58 -10.02 -3.19
N SER A 220 4.63 -9.20 -3.30
CA SER A 220 5.51 -8.94 -2.15
C SER A 220 4.75 -8.26 -1.00
N CYS A 221 3.83 -7.34 -1.31
CA CYS A 221 3.00 -6.66 -0.31
C CYS A 221 2.01 -7.62 0.38
N ASP A 222 1.36 -8.52 -0.38
CA ASP A 222 0.51 -9.59 0.17
C ASP A 222 1.30 -10.51 1.11
N LEU A 223 2.55 -10.79 0.75
CA LEU A 223 3.46 -11.57 1.57
C LEU A 223 3.89 -10.83 2.84
N VAL A 224 4.16 -9.53 2.80
CA VAL A 224 4.42 -8.71 4.01
C VAL A 224 3.19 -8.75 4.93
N GLY A 225 1.99 -8.49 4.37
CA GLY A 225 0.73 -8.57 5.12
C GLY A 225 0.57 -9.90 5.84
N THR A 226 0.79 -11.01 5.14
CA THR A 226 0.67 -12.35 5.73
C THR A 226 1.80 -12.70 6.69
N TYR A 227 3.04 -12.33 6.38
CA TYR A 227 4.21 -12.63 7.21
C TYR A 227 4.13 -11.94 8.57
N MET A 228 3.72 -10.67 8.58
CA MET A 228 3.65 -9.86 9.79
C MET A 228 2.36 -10.07 10.58
N THR A 229 1.24 -10.44 9.94
CA THR A 229 -0.05 -10.59 10.64
C THR A 229 -0.62 -12.00 10.65
N GLY A 230 0.00 -12.97 10.00
CA GLY A 230 -0.54 -14.33 9.94
C GLY A 230 -1.92 -14.39 9.27
N GLY A 231 -2.87 -15.06 9.92
CA GLY A 231 -4.20 -15.33 9.36
C GLY A 231 -5.09 -14.09 9.23
N ALA A 232 -4.86 -13.05 10.05
CA ALA A 232 -5.66 -11.83 10.04
C ALA A 232 -5.68 -11.17 8.65
N TYR A 233 -4.52 -11.03 7.98
CA TYR A 233 -4.48 -10.47 6.64
C TYR A 233 -5.22 -11.32 5.61
N ALA A 234 -5.12 -12.66 5.70
CA ALA A 234 -5.84 -13.55 4.79
C ALA A 234 -7.37 -13.39 4.90
N TRP A 235 -7.88 -13.22 6.12
CA TRP A 235 -9.29 -12.93 6.36
C TRP A 235 -9.70 -11.53 5.90
N THR A 236 -8.86 -10.52 6.13
CA THR A 236 -9.09 -9.16 5.64
C THR A 236 -9.13 -9.11 4.12
N ASN A 237 -8.18 -9.76 3.43
CA ASN A 237 -8.20 -9.90 1.98
C ASN A 237 -9.51 -10.54 1.49
N LEU A 238 -9.92 -11.67 2.08
CA LEU A 238 -11.19 -12.32 1.75
C LEU A 238 -12.42 -11.43 1.99
N LYS A 239 -12.43 -10.65 3.09
CA LYS A 239 -13.48 -9.68 3.39
C LYS A 239 -13.55 -8.61 2.30
N LEU A 240 -12.41 -8.02 1.94
CA LEU A 240 -12.33 -6.97 0.93
C LEU A 240 -12.84 -7.46 -0.43
N LEU A 241 -12.44 -8.67 -0.84
CA LEU A 241 -12.96 -9.33 -2.05
C LEU A 241 -14.48 -9.53 -2.00
N SER A 242 -15.02 -9.87 -0.83
CA SER A 242 -16.46 -10.06 -0.62
C SER A 242 -17.24 -8.74 -0.66
N THR A 243 -16.67 -7.66 -0.13
CA THR A 243 -17.32 -6.33 -0.08
C THR A 243 -17.13 -5.51 -1.36
N GLY A 244 -16.09 -5.79 -2.15
CA GLY A 244 -15.77 -5.18 -3.44
C GLY A 244 -16.70 -5.58 -4.59
N HIS A 245 -18.01 -5.69 -4.29
CA HIS A 245 -19.10 -6.05 -5.21
C HIS A 245 -19.15 -7.52 -5.63
N GLY A 246 -18.70 -8.47 -4.79
CA GLY A 246 -18.74 -9.90 -5.11
C GLY A 246 -18.21 -10.18 -6.52
N SER A 247 -17.09 -9.53 -6.85
CA SER A 247 -16.68 -9.31 -8.23
C SER A 247 -16.60 -10.66 -8.95
N SER A 248 -17.26 -10.79 -10.10
CA SER A 248 -17.12 -11.94 -10.98
C SER A 248 -15.72 -12.04 -11.62
N LYS A 249 -14.78 -11.19 -11.15
CA LYS A 249 -13.49 -10.89 -11.76
C LYS A 249 -12.31 -11.45 -10.97
N ILE A 250 -12.56 -12.42 -10.10
CA ILE A 250 -11.54 -13.07 -9.25
C ILE A 250 -10.34 -13.63 -10.05
N PHE A 251 -10.55 -13.96 -11.32
CA PHE A 251 -9.52 -14.45 -12.24
C PHE A 251 -9.06 -13.41 -13.27
N GLU A 252 -9.58 -12.18 -13.23
CA GLU A 252 -9.14 -11.08 -14.07
C GLU A 252 -8.02 -10.32 -13.36
N SER A 253 -7.04 -9.86 -14.12
CA SER A 253 -5.99 -8.97 -13.64
C SER A 253 -6.19 -7.56 -14.21
N SER A 254 -5.50 -6.59 -13.63
CA SER A 254 -5.45 -5.20 -14.11
C SER A 254 -4.01 -4.75 -14.32
N GLU A 255 -3.83 -3.52 -14.80
CA GLU A 255 -2.49 -2.92 -14.95
C GLU A 255 -1.78 -2.76 -13.60
N SER A 256 -2.53 -2.51 -12.52
CA SER A 256 -1.98 -2.32 -11.18
C SER A 256 -1.94 -3.59 -10.34
N HIS A 257 -2.86 -4.54 -10.54
CA HIS A 257 -2.98 -5.70 -9.64
C HIS A 257 -3.05 -7.04 -10.39
N PRO A 258 -2.38 -8.09 -9.86
CA PRO A 258 -2.59 -9.46 -10.33
C PRO A 258 -4.00 -9.94 -9.99
N ALA A 259 -4.39 -11.09 -10.54
CA ALA A 259 -5.69 -11.68 -10.25
C ALA A 259 -5.84 -12.05 -8.77
N ASP A 260 -7.00 -11.76 -8.18
CA ASP A 260 -7.29 -12.01 -6.76
C ASP A 260 -7.10 -13.47 -6.36
N GLU A 261 -7.38 -14.41 -7.26
CA GLU A 261 -7.11 -15.84 -6.99
C GLU A 261 -5.64 -16.15 -6.80
N ALA A 262 -4.76 -15.54 -7.60
CA ALA A 262 -3.32 -15.73 -7.45
C ALA A 262 -2.79 -15.06 -6.17
N ARG A 263 -3.38 -13.91 -5.79
CA ARG A 263 -3.09 -13.23 -4.52
C ARG A 263 -3.47 -14.10 -3.32
N MET A 264 -4.68 -14.65 -3.32
CA MET A 264 -5.10 -15.59 -2.29
C MET A 264 -4.22 -16.86 -2.26
N GLU A 265 -3.79 -17.37 -3.43
CA GLU A 265 -2.90 -18.52 -3.48
C GLU A 265 -1.55 -18.23 -2.79
N ILE A 266 -0.93 -17.07 -3.05
CA ILE A 266 0.35 -16.72 -2.43
C ILE A 266 0.23 -16.49 -0.92
N ILE A 267 -0.88 -15.89 -0.47
CA ILE A 267 -1.21 -15.72 0.96
C ILE A 267 -1.28 -17.09 1.65
N LEU A 268 -2.01 -18.05 1.06
CA LEU A 268 -2.13 -19.40 1.60
C LEU A 268 -0.79 -20.16 1.64
N MET A 269 0.09 -19.94 0.66
CA MET A 269 1.45 -20.49 0.68
C MET A 269 2.29 -19.89 1.82
N MET A 270 2.16 -18.60 2.10
CA MET A 270 2.88 -17.97 3.20
C MET A 270 2.38 -18.44 4.57
N LEU A 271 1.07 -18.65 4.75
CA LEU A 271 0.54 -19.27 5.97
C LEU A 271 1.14 -20.67 6.21
N GLU A 272 1.28 -21.49 5.16
CA GLU A 272 1.98 -22.78 5.24
C GLU A 272 3.45 -22.60 5.61
N LYS A 273 4.14 -21.65 4.96
CA LYS A 273 5.56 -21.35 5.22
C LYS A 273 5.81 -20.93 6.67
N LEU A 274 4.86 -20.23 7.29
CA LEU A 274 4.88 -19.82 8.69
C LEU A 274 4.53 -20.97 9.66
N GLY A 275 4.10 -22.14 9.18
CA GLY A 275 3.64 -23.25 10.02
C GLY A 275 2.23 -23.05 10.60
N LEU A 276 1.40 -22.22 9.96
CA LEU A 276 0.03 -21.90 10.37
C LEU A 276 -0.99 -22.80 9.66
N ASP A 277 -0.73 -24.11 9.58
CA ASP A 277 -1.53 -25.07 8.78
C ASP A 277 -3.02 -25.11 9.16
N ALA A 278 -3.31 -25.01 10.46
CA ALA A 278 -4.68 -25.01 10.95
C ALA A 278 -5.45 -23.76 10.48
N GLU A 279 -4.78 -22.60 10.46
CA GLU A 279 -5.38 -21.35 10.04
C GLU A 279 -5.53 -21.30 8.51
N LYS A 280 -4.48 -21.70 7.78
CA LYS A 280 -4.54 -21.93 6.33
C LYS A 280 -5.74 -22.81 5.95
N ALA A 281 -5.95 -23.92 6.64
CA ALA A 281 -7.07 -24.82 6.35
C ALA A 281 -8.45 -24.19 6.60
N LYS A 282 -8.58 -23.24 7.54
CA LYS A 282 -9.82 -22.48 7.73
C LYS A 282 -10.03 -21.49 6.59
N VAL A 283 -9.01 -20.66 6.29
CA VAL A 283 -9.06 -19.67 5.21
C VAL A 283 -9.34 -20.35 3.88
N GLU A 284 -8.62 -21.42 3.55
CA GLU A 284 -8.77 -22.15 2.29
C GLU A 284 -10.18 -22.74 2.13
N ARG A 285 -10.79 -23.24 3.22
CA ARG A 285 -12.17 -23.73 3.16
C ARG A 285 -13.16 -22.60 2.90
N SER A 286 -13.00 -21.46 3.57
CA SER A 286 -13.84 -20.29 3.34
C SER A 286 -13.65 -19.74 1.92
N TRP A 287 -12.41 -19.68 1.43
CA TRP A 287 -12.08 -19.29 0.07
C TRP A 287 -12.73 -20.21 -0.97
N LYS A 288 -12.63 -21.54 -0.79
CA LYS A 288 -13.30 -22.50 -1.66
C LYS A 288 -14.83 -22.34 -1.65
N SER A 289 -15.41 -22.02 -0.49
CA SER A 289 -16.84 -21.71 -0.41
C SER A 289 -17.20 -20.44 -1.16
N PHE A 290 -16.40 -19.37 -0.99
CA PHE A 290 -16.58 -18.11 -1.70
C PHE A 290 -16.48 -18.30 -3.22
N LEU A 291 -15.44 -18.99 -3.71
CA LEU A 291 -15.25 -19.28 -5.13
C LEU A 291 -16.41 -20.08 -5.73
N LYS A 292 -16.95 -21.05 -4.99
CA LYS A 292 -18.08 -21.85 -5.47
C LYS A 292 -19.29 -20.98 -5.86
N ASP A 293 -19.48 -19.86 -5.17
CA ASP A 293 -20.64 -18.98 -5.37
C ASP A 293 -20.31 -17.76 -6.26
N THR A 294 -19.04 -17.48 -6.53
CA THR A 294 -18.58 -16.26 -7.24
C THR A 294 -17.79 -16.53 -8.52
N GLU A 295 -17.29 -17.74 -8.75
CA GLU A 295 -16.57 -18.10 -9.97
C GLU A 295 -17.54 -18.14 -11.17
N VAL A 296 -17.58 -17.04 -11.92
CA VAL A 296 -18.35 -16.93 -13.16
C VAL A 296 -17.54 -17.38 -14.37
N PHE A 297 -16.25 -17.00 -14.42
CA PHE A 297 -15.36 -17.30 -15.53
C PHE A 297 -13.90 -17.41 -15.06
N ARG A 298 -13.19 -18.41 -15.61
CA ARG A 298 -11.76 -18.60 -15.43
C ARG A 298 -11.09 -18.64 -16.80
N PRO A 299 -10.23 -17.67 -17.16
CA PRO A 299 -9.51 -17.69 -18.43
C PRO A 299 -8.65 -18.96 -18.57
N SER A 300 -8.65 -19.57 -19.76
CA SER A 300 -7.84 -20.77 -20.03
C SER A 300 -6.33 -20.51 -19.88
N ILE A 301 -5.90 -19.27 -20.11
CA ILE A 301 -4.51 -18.81 -19.96
C ILE A 301 -4.10 -18.55 -18.50
N HIS A 302 -5.04 -18.50 -17.55
CA HIS A 302 -4.77 -18.11 -16.16
C HIS A 302 -3.60 -18.87 -15.52
N LYS A 303 -3.55 -20.19 -15.69
CA LYS A 303 -2.47 -21.04 -15.14
C LYS A 303 -1.11 -20.85 -15.83
N MET A 304 -1.09 -20.29 -17.04
CA MET A 304 0.14 -19.90 -17.73
C MET A 304 0.60 -18.51 -17.26
N ILE A 305 -0.31 -17.63 -16.84
CA ILE A 305 0.02 -16.30 -16.30
C ILE A 305 0.50 -16.38 -14.85
N PHE A 306 -0.18 -17.20 -14.04
CA PHE A 306 0.10 -17.39 -12.61
C PHE A 306 0.45 -18.85 -12.30
N PRO A 307 1.55 -19.40 -12.86
CA PRO A 307 1.94 -20.76 -12.56
C PRO A 307 2.36 -20.89 -11.10
N LYS A 308 1.79 -21.85 -10.40
CA LYS A 308 2.04 -22.14 -8.97
C LYS A 308 3.54 -22.19 -8.59
N LYS A 309 4.39 -22.68 -9.49
CA LYS A 309 5.85 -22.74 -9.27
C LYS A 309 6.50 -21.37 -9.15
N LEU A 310 6.03 -20.36 -9.89
CA LEU A 310 6.55 -19.00 -9.77
C LEU A 310 6.05 -18.35 -8.48
N LEU A 311 4.79 -18.55 -8.10
CA LEU A 311 4.26 -18.09 -6.82
C LEU A 311 5.06 -18.67 -5.64
N GLN A 312 5.33 -19.98 -5.67
CA GLN A 312 6.16 -20.64 -4.65
C GLN A 312 7.59 -20.08 -4.60
N GLN A 313 8.19 -19.80 -5.76
CA GLN A 313 9.53 -19.19 -5.83
C GLN A 313 9.58 -17.83 -5.15
N ILE A 314 8.54 -17.00 -5.34
CA ILE A 314 8.43 -15.68 -4.69
C ILE A 314 8.30 -15.86 -3.17
N VAL A 315 7.44 -16.77 -2.71
CA VAL A 315 7.27 -17.08 -1.28
C VAL A 315 8.59 -17.49 -0.63
N ASP A 316 9.33 -18.39 -1.29
CA ASP A 316 10.58 -18.93 -0.77
C ASP A 316 11.67 -17.85 -0.66
N GLU A 317 11.85 -17.07 -1.72
CA GLU A 317 12.82 -15.97 -1.74
C GLU A 317 12.45 -14.87 -0.74
N PHE A 318 11.18 -14.46 -0.70
CA PHE A 318 10.69 -13.46 0.24
C PHE A 318 10.97 -13.88 1.69
N PHE A 319 10.61 -15.13 2.02
CA PHE A 319 10.74 -15.64 3.38
C PHE A 319 12.21 -15.68 3.81
N GLU A 320 13.10 -16.17 2.95
CA GLU A 320 14.55 -16.16 3.21
C GLU A 320 15.10 -14.75 3.36
N PHE A 321 14.71 -13.82 2.48
CA PHE A 321 15.15 -12.43 2.52
C PHE A 321 14.82 -11.76 3.85
N TYR A 322 13.56 -11.84 4.30
CA TYR A 322 13.12 -11.13 5.51
C TYR A 322 13.55 -11.80 6.82
N GLN A 323 13.77 -13.12 6.82
CA GLN A 323 14.46 -13.79 7.92
C GLN A 323 15.90 -13.27 8.07
N ASN A 324 16.62 -13.10 6.95
CA ASN A 324 17.98 -12.55 6.96
C ASN A 324 18.02 -11.05 7.29
N ALA A 325 16.94 -10.31 7.03
CA ALA A 325 16.79 -8.92 7.40
C ALA A 325 16.35 -8.70 8.86
N ASP A 326 16.21 -9.77 9.65
CA ASP A 326 15.75 -9.76 11.05
C ASP A 326 14.36 -9.11 11.25
N LEU A 327 13.48 -9.26 10.25
CA LEU A 327 12.08 -8.84 10.37
C LEU A 327 11.30 -9.87 11.19
N ALA A 328 10.70 -9.44 12.29
CA ALA A 328 9.91 -10.35 13.14
C ALA A 328 8.68 -10.85 12.41
N SER A 329 8.44 -12.17 12.41
CA SER A 329 7.20 -12.74 11.88
C SER A 329 6.07 -12.70 12.93
N TYR A 330 4.82 -12.85 12.48
CA TYR A 330 3.69 -13.07 13.37
C TYR A 330 3.93 -14.23 14.36
N THR A 331 4.48 -15.34 13.87
CA THR A 331 4.71 -16.54 14.69
C THR A 331 5.78 -16.34 15.75
N GLU A 332 6.79 -15.52 15.46
CA GLU A 332 7.79 -15.12 16.44
C GLU A 332 7.16 -14.25 17.54
N LEU A 333 6.40 -13.21 17.15
CA LEU A 333 5.74 -12.31 18.10
C LEU A 333 4.72 -13.06 18.97
N SER A 334 3.94 -13.95 18.36
CA SER A 334 2.95 -14.75 19.08
C SER A 334 3.58 -15.70 20.10
N ALA A 335 4.76 -16.25 19.81
CA ALA A 335 5.47 -17.10 20.76
C ALA A 335 5.97 -16.34 22.00
N LEU A 336 6.14 -15.01 21.91
CA LEU A 336 6.49 -14.16 23.05
C LEU A 336 5.27 -13.85 23.94
N GLY A 337 4.06 -13.91 23.40
CA GLY A 337 2.81 -13.70 24.13
C GLY A 337 2.68 -12.32 24.76
N GLN A 338 3.20 -11.28 24.09
CA GLN A 338 3.28 -9.92 24.60
C GLN A 338 2.08 -9.04 24.19
N GLY A 339 1.13 -9.56 23.41
CA GLY A 339 -0.05 -8.80 22.98
C GLY A 339 0.29 -7.78 21.91
N SER A 340 1.10 -8.19 20.93
CA SER A 340 1.42 -7.38 19.75
C SER A 340 0.17 -6.95 19.00
N ILE A 341 0.24 -5.89 18.20
CA ILE A 341 -0.89 -5.47 17.36
C ILE A 341 -1.33 -6.62 16.45
N SER A 342 -0.39 -7.35 15.85
CA SER A 342 -0.70 -8.51 15.02
C SER A 342 -1.52 -9.59 15.75
N GLU A 343 -1.22 -9.88 17.02
CA GLU A 343 -1.98 -10.82 17.84
C GLU A 343 -3.41 -10.32 18.10
N ILE A 344 -3.56 -9.04 18.43
CA ILE A 344 -4.88 -8.40 18.64
C ILE A 344 -5.74 -8.52 17.37
N LEU A 345 -5.15 -8.34 16.19
CA LEU A 345 -5.87 -8.45 14.92
C LEU A 345 -6.32 -9.88 14.61
N ASN A 346 -5.51 -10.89 14.95
CA ASN A 346 -5.93 -12.29 14.83
C ASN A 346 -7.02 -12.65 15.85
N GLU A 347 -6.91 -12.16 17.09
CA GLU A 347 -7.93 -12.34 18.12
C GLU A 347 -9.27 -11.69 17.71
N ALA A 348 -9.23 -10.51 17.08
CA ALA A 348 -10.40 -9.83 16.56
C ALA A 348 -11.11 -10.65 15.48
N TRP A 349 -10.36 -11.20 14.51
CA TRP A 349 -10.93 -12.10 13.51
C TRP A 349 -11.51 -13.38 14.11
N ALA A 350 -10.80 -14.00 15.05
CA ALA A 350 -11.28 -15.19 15.74
C ALA A 350 -12.57 -14.90 16.51
N THR A 351 -12.65 -13.75 17.18
CA THR A 351 -13.82 -13.32 17.95
C THR A 351 -15.01 -13.01 17.04
N ALA A 352 -14.78 -12.29 15.94
CA ALA A 352 -15.82 -11.97 14.96
C ALA A 352 -16.45 -13.23 14.36
N GLN A 353 -15.65 -14.26 14.09
CA GLN A 353 -16.13 -15.52 13.54
C GLN A 353 -16.85 -16.39 14.59
N ALA A 354 -16.41 -16.34 15.85
CA ALA A 354 -16.99 -17.12 16.93
C ALA A 354 -18.30 -16.52 17.48
N ASP A 355 -18.36 -15.19 17.61
CA ASP A 355 -19.52 -14.46 18.14
C ASP A 355 -19.72 -13.11 17.41
N PRO A 356 -20.26 -13.12 16.18
CA PRO A 356 -20.47 -11.91 15.40
C PRO A 356 -21.47 -10.93 16.04
N LEU A 357 -22.36 -11.39 16.91
CA LEU A 357 -23.37 -10.54 17.56
C LEU A 357 -22.75 -9.72 18.70
N GLN A 358 -21.75 -10.25 19.40
CA GLN A 358 -21.04 -9.53 20.45
C GLN A 358 -19.75 -8.85 19.96
N TYR A 359 -19.33 -9.11 18.72
CA TYR A 359 -18.08 -8.57 18.16
C TYR A 359 -18.00 -7.04 18.27
N PHE A 360 -19.08 -6.30 18.02
CA PHE A 360 -19.08 -4.84 18.12
C PHE A 360 -18.66 -4.34 19.52
N ALA A 361 -19.16 -4.99 20.58
CA ALA A 361 -18.80 -4.63 21.95
C ALA A 361 -17.33 -4.98 22.25
N TYR A 362 -16.86 -6.13 21.75
CA TYR A 362 -15.45 -6.54 21.85
C TYR A 362 -14.52 -5.55 21.14
N GLU A 363 -14.82 -5.21 19.88
CA GLU A 363 -14.02 -4.30 19.05
C GLU A 363 -13.92 -2.92 19.69
N THR A 364 -15.05 -2.38 20.15
CA THR A 364 -15.09 -1.10 20.87
C THR A 364 -14.20 -1.14 22.11
N GLY A 365 -14.30 -2.20 22.92
CA GLY A 365 -13.48 -2.37 24.12
C GLY A 365 -11.98 -2.44 23.80
N LYS A 366 -11.58 -3.27 22.85
CA LYS A 366 -10.18 -3.42 22.45
C LYS A 366 -9.59 -2.15 21.85
N ILE A 367 -10.36 -1.40 21.07
CA ILE A 367 -9.91 -0.12 20.52
C ILE A 367 -9.69 0.92 21.63
N LEU A 368 -10.58 0.96 22.63
CA LEU A 368 -10.38 1.80 23.81
C LEU A 368 -9.12 1.38 24.58
N ASP A 369 -8.88 0.08 24.76
CA ASP A 369 -7.66 -0.42 25.43
C ASP A 369 -6.39 0.00 24.67
N ILE A 370 -6.40 -0.05 23.33
CA ILE A 370 -5.28 0.41 22.48
C ILE A 370 -5.11 1.93 22.63
N ARG A 371 -6.20 2.71 22.60
CA ARG A 371 -6.11 4.16 22.78
C ARG A 371 -5.55 4.53 24.14
N ASP A 372 -6.00 3.85 25.19
CA ASP A 372 -5.50 4.05 26.55
C ASP A 372 -4.01 3.68 26.67
N SER A 373 -3.55 2.62 26.01
CA SER A 373 -2.12 2.25 25.97
C SER A 373 -1.27 3.31 25.26
N PHE A 374 -1.85 4.02 24.30
CA PHE A 374 -1.24 5.19 23.64
C PHE A 374 -1.39 6.51 24.38
N GLY A 375 -2.05 6.51 25.54
CA GLY A 375 -2.34 7.72 26.31
C GLY A 375 -3.38 8.64 25.64
N LEU A 376 -4.15 8.11 24.69
CA LEU A 376 -5.20 8.82 23.96
C LEU A 376 -6.53 8.65 24.68
N LYS A 377 -6.69 9.33 25.81
CA LYS A 377 -7.95 9.30 26.56
C LYS A 377 -9.03 10.07 25.81
N ASP A 378 -10.03 9.35 25.30
CA ASP A 378 -11.24 9.98 24.80
C ASP A 378 -12.01 10.57 26.00
N ASN A 379 -12.23 11.88 26.00
CA ASN A 379 -13.25 12.46 26.87
C ASN A 379 -14.59 11.89 26.40
N VAL A 380 -15.10 10.90 27.13
CA VAL A 380 -16.33 10.12 26.88
C VAL A 380 -17.59 10.99 26.64
N ALA A 381 -17.49 12.33 26.79
CA ALA A 381 -18.57 13.29 26.58
C ALA A 381 -18.82 13.70 25.11
N GLU A 382 -17.99 13.34 24.12
CA GLU A 382 -18.14 13.79 22.72
C GLU A 382 -18.77 12.76 21.76
N VAL A 383 -19.14 11.56 22.22
CA VAL A 383 -19.63 10.46 21.35
C VAL A 383 -21.05 9.98 21.72
N ALA A 384 -21.86 10.85 22.34
CA ALA A 384 -23.27 10.56 22.66
C ALA A 384 -24.23 11.41 21.84
#